data_AF-A0A5K1ELY2-F1
#
_entry.id   AF-A0A5K1ELY2-F1
#
_cell.length_a   1.000
_cell.length_b   1.000
_cell.length_c   1.000
_cell.angle_alpha   90.00
_cell.angle_beta   90.00
_cell.angle_gamma   90.00
#
_symmetry.space_group_name_H-M   'P 1'
#
loop_
_entity.id
_entity.type
_entity.pdbx_description
1 polymer ?
#
loop_
_entity_poly.entity_id
_entity_poly.type
_entity_poly.pdbx_seq_one_letter_code
_entity_poly.pdbx_strand_id
1 'polypeptide(L)' 'TFDVVIVNLYPFYDRVSAGSGVTFEDGIENIDIGGPAMIRAAAK' A
#
# COMPACT_ATOMS: atom_id res chain seq x y z
N THR A 1 -17.82 11.03 11.86
CA THR A 1 -16.89 11.79 11.00
C THR A 1 -15.50 11.63 11.56
N PHE A 2 -14.47 11.69 10.73
CA PHE A 2 -13.08 11.62 11.18
C PHE A 2 -12.44 12.98 10.97
N ASP A 3 -11.87 13.55 12.04
CA ASP A 3 -11.23 14.88 11.98
C ASP A 3 -9.80 14.79 11.43
N VAL A 4 -9.15 13.63 11.62
CA VAL A 4 -7.80 13.35 11.12
C VAL A 4 -7.73 11.91 10.63
N VAL A 5 -7.08 11.71 9.47
CA VAL A 5 -6.79 10.40 8.90
C VAL A 5 -5.29 10.33 8.63
N ILE A 6 -4.59 9.43 9.33
CA ILE A 6 -3.14 9.20 9.18
C ILE A 6 -2.96 7.82 8.55
N VAL A 7 -2.46 7.78 7.32
CA VAL A 7 -2.28 6.54 6.56
C VAL A 7 -0.86 6.48 6.02
N ASN A 8 -0.27 5.30 6.11
CA ASN A 8 0.98 4.90 5.47
C ASN A 8 0.67 3.69 4.58
N LEU A 9 1.26 3.62 3.40
CA LEU A 9 1.09 2.52 2.46
C LEU A 9 2.16 1.45 2.65
N TYR A 10 1.88 0.24 2.20
CA TYR A 10 2.94 -0.77 2.08
C TYR A 10 3.98 -0.31 1.05
N PRO A 11 5.28 -0.49 1.34
CA PRO A 11 6.36 -0.08 0.43
C PRO A 11 6.47 -1.08 -0.73
N PHE A 12 5.44 -1.11 -1.58
CA PHE A 12 5.28 -2.10 -2.64
C PHE A 12 6.48 -2.10 -3.58
N TYR A 13 6.93 -0.92 -4.01
CA TYR A 13 8.08 -0.76 -4.90
C TYR A 13 9.35 -1.37 -4.31
N ASP A 14 9.68 -1.02 -3.06
CA ASP A 14 10.88 -1.54 -2.38
C ASP A 14 10.79 -3.05 -2.20
N ARG A 15 9.59 -3.57 -1.95
CA ARG A 15 9.38 -5.01 -1.79
C ARG A 15 9.63 -5.75 -3.11
N VAL A 16 9.01 -5.35 -4.21
CA VAL A 16 9.14 -6.05 -5.50
C VAL A 16 10.47 -5.81 -6.20
N SER A 17 11.18 -4.73 -5.86
CA SER A 17 12.51 -4.42 -6.38
C SER A 17 13.66 -5.03 -5.58
N ALA A 18 13.36 -5.77 -4.51
CA ALA A 18 14.37 -6.41 -3.67
C ALA A 18 15.23 -7.40 -4.47
N GLY A 19 16.55 -7.29 -4.30
CA GLY A 19 17.56 -7.97 -5.14
C GLY A 19 17.54 -9.50 -5.13
N SER A 20 16.84 -10.14 -4.18
CA SER A 20 16.65 -11.61 -4.19
C SER A 20 15.52 -12.07 -5.12
N GLY A 21 14.79 -11.15 -5.76
CA GLY A 21 13.57 -11.43 -6.49
C GLY A 21 12.42 -11.82 -5.55
N VAL A 22 11.26 -11.19 -5.73
CA VAL A 22 10.02 -11.58 -5.04
C VAL A 22 9.19 -12.38 -6.04
N THR A 23 8.51 -13.44 -5.57
CA THR A 23 7.61 -14.20 -6.44
C THR A 23 6.44 -13.32 -6.88
N PHE A 24 5.78 -13.71 -7.97
CA PHE A 24 4.61 -12.95 -8.42
C PHE A 24 3.50 -12.96 -7.36
N GLU A 25 3.28 -14.12 -6.73
CA GLU A 25 2.32 -14.33 -5.65
C GLU A 25 2.64 -13.46 -4.43
N ASP A 26 3.90 -13.43 -3.99
CA ASP A 26 4.33 -12.55 -2.90
C ASP A 26 4.16 -11.07 -3.28
N GLY A 27 4.36 -10.72 -4.55
CA GLY A 27 4.08 -9.38 -5.07
C GLY A 27 2.62 -8.99 -4.89
N ILE A 28 1.69 -9.86 -5.28
CA ILE A 28 0.24 -9.61 -5.15
C ILE A 28 -0.15 -9.30 -3.70
N GLU A 29 0.36 -10.07 -2.74
CA GLU A 29 0.06 -9.91 -1.32
C GLU A 29 0.53 -8.56 -0.73
N ASN A 30 1.43 -7.85 -1.43
CA ASN A 30 1.91 -6.53 -1.00
C ASN A 30 1.09 -5.37 -1.57
N ILE A 31 0.06 -5.63 -2.37
CA ILE A 31 -0.81 -4.57 -2.92
C ILE A 31 -1.78 -4.09 -1.84
N ASP A 32 -1.57 -2.87 -1.37
CA ASP A 32 -2.50 -2.24 -0.42
C ASP A 32 -3.75 -1.70 -1.14
N ILE A 33 -4.92 -2.18 -0.72
CA ILE A 33 -6.23 -1.72 -1.21
C ILE A 33 -6.83 -0.67 -0.27
N GLY A 34 -6.67 -0.87 1.04
CA GLY A 34 -7.31 -0.08 2.08
C GLY A 34 -6.68 1.30 2.25
N GLY A 35 -5.35 1.35 2.27
CA GLY A 35 -4.59 2.60 2.41
C GLY A 35 -4.93 3.63 1.33
N PRO A 36 -4.83 3.27 0.03
CA PRO A 36 -5.19 4.19 -1.05
C PRO A 36 -6.67 4.56 -1.05
N ALA A 37 -7.57 3.62 -0.70
CA ALA A 37 -9.00 3.91 -0.59
C ALA A 37 -9.29 4.95 0.50
N MET A 38 -8.69 4.81 1.68
CA MET A 38 -8.84 5.76 2.80
C MET A 38 -8.23 7.12 2.48
N ILE A 39 -7.02 7.17 1.90
CA ILE A 39 -6.39 8.44 1.48
C ILE A 39 -7.28 9.17 0.49
N ARG A 40 -7.80 8.47 -0.53
CA ARG A 40 -8.67 9.08 -1.55
C ARG A 40 -10.00 9.53 -0.97
N ALA A 41 -10.59 8.78 -0.06
CA ALA A 41 -11.86 9.14 0.58
C ALA A 41 -11.70 10.34 1.52
N ALA A 42 -10.59 10.42 2.26
CA ALA A 42 -10.30 11.53 3.17
C ALA A 42 -9.86 12.81 2.42
N ALA A 43 -9.25 12.67 1.23
CA ALA A 43 -8.84 13.81 0.41
C ALA A 43 -9.95 14.39 -0.49
N LYS A 44 -11.05 13.66 -0.70
CA LYS A 44 -12.23 14.11 -1.45
C LYS A 44 -13.06 15.08 -0.63
#